data_AF-A0A6J7Q365-F1
#
_entry.id   AF-A0A6J7Q365-F1
#
_cell.length_a   1.000
_cell.length_b   1.000
_cell.length_c   1.000
_cell.angle_alpha   90.00
_cell.angle_beta   90.00
_cell.angle_gamma   90.00
#
_symmetry.space_group_name_H-M   'P 1'
#
loop_
_entity.id
_entity.type
_entity.pdbx_description
1 polymer ?
#
loop_
_entity_poly.entity_id
_entity_poly.type
_entity_poly.pdbx_seq_one_letter_code
_entity_poly.pdbx_strand_id
1 'polypeptide(L)'
;MPTALWAPPAVIIALWINSARKSAVTTTDAINALETIVAETNSAISLVAELGTELSGGQVARLGLSAPDPVSVGLPIPGDPAGVPATILSQIEASAGVVALDREHLLVQHREIGWQIIATPHAIVHQDLNFAKTQLTSAIALAANFLSQSDLVGDHSKISESLQKFRTLHLPPNLNQKHVESLELAARVHIVATGAIADSEAVASPSQDRMRVQVLRNLERDCLQLLQAGAIC
;
A
#
# COMPACT_ATOMS: atom_id res chain seq x y z
N MET A 1 -19.33 2.32 -9.46
CA MET A 1 -18.05 2.97 -9.80
C MET A 1 -17.10 2.64 -8.66
N PRO A 2 -15.90 2.11 -8.90
CA PRO A 2 -15.00 1.79 -7.79
C PRO A 2 -14.56 3.11 -7.15
N THR A 3 -14.90 3.28 -5.88
CA THR A 3 -14.30 4.28 -5.01
C THR A 3 -12.82 3.94 -4.94
N ALA A 4 -11.98 4.74 -5.61
CA ALA A 4 -10.55 4.50 -5.60
C ALA A 4 -10.05 4.63 -4.14
N LEU A 5 -9.76 3.51 -3.49
CA LEU A 5 -8.93 3.47 -2.29
C LEU A 5 -7.49 3.73 -2.76
N TRP A 6 -6.97 4.94 -2.49
CA TRP A 6 -5.68 5.44 -3.00
C TRP A 6 -4.51 5.15 -2.05
N ALA A 7 -4.76 4.65 -0.84
CA ALA A 7 -3.79 3.85 -0.11
C ALA A 7 -4.06 2.37 -0.45
N PRO A 8 -3.01 1.55 -0.69
CA PRO A 8 -3.20 0.13 -0.91
C PRO A 8 -4.07 -0.46 0.21
N PRO A 9 -5.17 -1.15 -0.09
CA PRO A 9 -6.08 -1.73 0.90
C PRO A 9 -5.37 -2.46 2.04
N ALA A 10 -4.25 -3.13 1.74
CA ALA A 10 -3.40 -3.77 2.74
C ALA A 10 -2.95 -2.83 3.87
N VAL A 11 -2.60 -1.59 3.57
CA VAL A 11 -2.20 -0.57 4.56
C VAL A 11 -3.36 -0.26 5.51
N ILE A 12 -4.56 -0.06 4.97
CA ILE A 12 -5.74 0.29 5.74
C ILE A 12 -6.18 -0.90 6.61
N ILE A 13 -6.16 -2.11 6.05
CA ILE A 13 -6.46 -3.36 6.79
C ILE A 13 -5.50 -3.51 7.97
N ALA A 14 -4.19 -3.36 7.74
CA ALA A 14 -3.19 -3.46 8.79
C ALA A 14 -3.35 -2.38 9.87
N LEU A 15 -3.69 -1.14 9.48
CA LEU A 15 -3.97 -0.05 10.43
C LEU A 15 -5.12 -0.40 11.38
N TRP A 16 -6.22 -0.96 10.88
CA TRP A 16 -7.36 -1.39 11.71
C TRP A 16 -7.00 -2.54 12.63
N ILE A 17 -6.30 -3.56 12.12
CA ILE A 17 -5.89 -4.70 12.94
C ILE A 17 -4.94 -4.23 14.05
N ASN A 18 -3.92 -3.44 13.72
CA ASN A 18 -2.96 -2.92 14.70
C ASN A 18 -3.60 -1.98 15.72
N SER A 19 -4.58 -1.16 15.31
CA SER A 19 -5.34 -0.31 16.24
C SER A 19 -6.19 -1.12 17.21
N ALA A 20 -6.82 -2.21 16.75
CA ALA A 20 -7.57 -3.13 17.60
C ALA A 20 -6.64 -3.90 18.54
N ARG A 21 -5.45 -4.33 18.08
CA ARG A 21 -4.41 -4.96 18.93
C ARG A 21 -3.99 -4.04 20.09
N LYS A 22 -3.92 -2.73 19.84
CA LYS A 22 -3.60 -1.72 20.86
C LYS A 22 -4.80 -1.31 21.73
N SER A 23 -5.96 -1.95 21.57
CA SER A 23 -7.20 -1.61 22.28
C SER A 23 -7.67 -0.16 22.06
N ALA A 24 -7.24 0.48 20.96
CA ALA A 24 -7.64 1.84 20.62
C ALA A 24 -8.99 1.89 19.87
N VAL A 25 -9.37 0.78 19.25
CA VAL A 25 -10.69 0.53 18.64
C VAL A 25 -11.17 -0.86 19.08
N THR A 26 -12.46 -1.13 18.99
CA THR A 26 -12.96 -2.47 19.33
C THR A 26 -12.65 -3.48 18.21
N THR A 27 -12.58 -4.76 18.57
CA THR A 27 -12.49 -5.85 17.58
C THR A 27 -13.63 -5.79 16.57
N THR A 28 -14.84 -5.43 17.01
CA THR A 28 -16.02 -5.30 16.15
C THR A 28 -15.85 -4.17 15.15
N ASP A 29 -15.30 -3.02 15.57
CA ASP A 29 -15.05 -1.89 14.66
C ASP A 29 -14.04 -2.28 13.58
N ALA A 30 -12.96 -2.98 13.94
CA ALA A 30 -11.99 -3.47 12.98
C ALA A 30 -12.61 -4.47 11.99
N ILE A 31 -13.44 -5.41 12.45
CA ILE A 31 -14.14 -6.36 11.57
C ILE A 31 -15.05 -5.63 10.58
N ASN A 32 -15.88 -4.71 11.06
CA ASN A 32 -16.79 -3.94 10.22
C ASN A 32 -16.02 -3.10 9.18
N ALA A 33 -14.90 -2.51 9.57
CA ALA A 33 -14.04 -1.76 8.66
C ALA A 33 -13.43 -2.66 7.59
N LEU A 34 -12.91 -3.84 7.96
CA LEU A 34 -12.38 -4.82 7.01
C LEU A 34 -13.44 -5.27 6.01
N GLU A 35 -14.65 -5.58 6.48
CA GLU A 35 -15.77 -5.97 5.61
C GLU A 35 -16.16 -4.85 4.64
N THR A 36 -16.15 -3.60 5.11
CA THR A 36 -16.42 -2.42 4.27
C THR A 36 -15.35 -2.25 3.19
N ILE A 37 -14.06 -2.32 3.56
CA ILE A 37 -12.93 -2.19 2.63
C ILE A 37 -13.00 -3.27 1.55
N VAL A 38 -13.24 -4.52 1.95
CA VAL A 38 -13.37 -5.64 1.03
C VAL A 38 -14.54 -5.43 0.07
N ALA A 39 -15.71 -5.03 0.59
CA ALA A 39 -16.90 -4.76 -0.23
C ALA A 39 -16.64 -3.64 -1.25
N GLU A 40 -15.93 -2.58 -0.87
CA GLU A 40 -15.60 -1.47 -1.76
C GLU A 40 -14.53 -1.82 -2.81
N THR A 41 -13.58 -2.71 -2.48
CA THR A 41 -12.60 -3.25 -3.44
C THR A 41 -13.21 -4.26 -4.44
N ASN A 42 -14.54 -4.49 -4.36
CA ASN A 42 -15.33 -5.34 -5.25
C ASN A 42 -14.71 -6.73 -5.47
N SER A 43 -14.05 -7.25 -4.44
CA SER A 43 -13.32 -8.50 -4.44
C SER A 43 -13.84 -9.30 -3.25
N ALA A 44 -14.59 -10.36 -3.52
CA ALA A 44 -15.03 -11.27 -2.46
C ALA A 44 -13.81 -11.79 -1.69
N ILE A 45 -13.91 -11.94 -0.36
CA ILE A 45 -12.93 -12.75 0.37
C ILE A 45 -13.27 -14.19 0.05
N SER A 46 -12.56 -14.80 -0.88
CA SER A 46 -12.69 -16.22 -1.15
C SER A 46 -11.35 -16.86 -0.82
N LEU A 47 -11.38 -17.77 0.14
CA LEU A 47 -10.21 -18.54 0.49
C LEU A 47 -10.16 -19.82 -0.30
N VAL A 48 -9.05 -19.98 -0.99
CA VAL A 48 -8.47 -21.29 -1.21
C VAL A 48 -7.43 -21.50 -0.11
N ALA A 49 -7.91 -21.76 1.12
CA ALA A 49 -7.13 -22.61 2.00
C ALA A 49 -7.19 -24.02 1.40
N GLU A 50 -6.15 -24.84 1.58
CA GLU A 50 -6.19 -26.29 1.32
C GLU A 50 -7.35 -27.03 2.04
N LEU A 51 -8.18 -26.31 2.81
CA LEU A 51 -9.28 -26.79 3.65
C LEU A 51 -10.69 -26.26 3.28
N GLY A 52 -10.88 -25.52 2.17
CA GLY A 52 -12.21 -25.34 1.57
C GLY A 52 -13.28 -24.59 2.39
N THR A 53 -12.89 -23.64 3.26
CA THR A 53 -13.82 -22.75 3.97
C THR A 53 -13.58 -21.28 3.61
N GLU A 54 -14.62 -20.61 3.11
CA GLU A 54 -14.67 -19.15 2.96
C GLU A 54 -14.42 -18.50 4.33
N LEU A 55 -13.41 -17.62 4.44
CA LEU A 55 -13.21 -16.84 5.66
C LEU A 55 -13.88 -15.49 5.53
N SER A 56 -14.66 -15.13 6.54
CA SER A 56 -15.21 -13.78 6.66
C SER A 56 -14.13 -12.79 7.10
N GLY A 57 -14.35 -11.48 6.89
CA GLY A 57 -13.46 -10.42 7.41
C GLY A 57 -13.23 -10.56 8.93
N GLY A 58 -14.21 -11.13 9.64
CA GLY A 58 -14.11 -11.53 11.03
C GLY A 58 -12.98 -12.52 11.37
N GLN A 59 -12.73 -13.52 10.53
CA GLN A 59 -11.66 -14.50 10.76
C GLN A 59 -10.28 -13.92 10.45
N VAL A 60 -10.16 -13.07 9.41
CA VAL A 60 -8.92 -12.33 9.12
C VAL A 60 -8.54 -11.44 10.30
N ALA A 61 -9.48 -10.65 10.82
CA ALA A 61 -9.24 -9.80 11.98
C ALA A 61 -8.82 -10.62 13.21
N ARG A 62 -9.48 -11.76 13.47
CA ARG A 62 -9.14 -12.63 14.61
C ARG A 62 -7.75 -13.25 14.48
N LEU A 63 -7.35 -13.68 13.29
CA LEU A 63 -5.99 -14.17 13.03
C LEU A 63 -4.97 -13.07 13.29
N GLY A 64 -5.17 -11.89 12.69
CA GLY A 64 -4.28 -10.74 12.91
C GLY A 64 -4.25 -10.26 14.37
N LEU A 65 -5.33 -10.41 15.14
CA LEU A 65 -5.38 -10.04 16.56
C LEU A 65 -4.71 -11.08 17.48
N SER A 66 -4.67 -12.35 17.07
CA SER A 66 -4.09 -13.45 17.85
C SER A 66 -2.60 -13.67 17.59
N ALA A 67 -2.04 -13.05 16.54
CA ALA A 67 -0.61 -13.12 16.23
C ALA A 67 0.25 -12.53 17.37
N PRO A 68 1.49 -13.02 17.59
CA PRO A 68 2.36 -12.52 18.65
C PRO A 68 2.90 -11.11 18.35
N ASP A 69 3.24 -10.85 17.09
CA ASP A 69 3.82 -9.59 16.64
C ASP A 69 2.75 -8.71 15.94
N PRO A 70 2.93 -7.37 15.86
CA PRO A 70 2.07 -6.52 15.05
C PRO A 70 2.06 -6.95 13.59
N VAL A 71 0.93 -6.72 12.91
CA VAL A 71 0.74 -7.09 11.51
C VAL A 71 1.52 -6.13 10.61
N SER A 72 2.33 -6.67 9.69
CA SER A 72 3.17 -5.88 8.77
C SER A 72 2.54 -5.78 7.38
N VAL A 73 3.02 -4.85 6.55
CA VAL A 73 2.54 -4.68 5.17
C VAL A 73 3.71 -4.77 4.20
N GLY A 74 3.53 -5.51 3.12
CA GLY A 74 4.40 -5.53 1.94
C GLY A 74 3.69 -4.88 0.77
N LEU A 75 4.34 -3.89 0.14
CA LEU A 75 3.86 -3.22 -1.07
C LEU A 75 4.87 -3.49 -2.19
N PRO A 76 4.72 -4.61 -2.92
CA PRO A 76 5.67 -4.99 -3.95
C PRO A 76 5.54 -4.10 -5.19
N ILE A 77 6.67 -3.75 -5.79
CA ILE A 77 6.76 -3.05 -7.08
C ILE A 77 7.70 -3.79 -8.03
N PRO A 78 7.66 -3.50 -9.34
CA PRO A 78 8.60 -4.09 -10.28
C PRO A 78 10.07 -3.86 -9.86
N GLY A 79 10.76 -4.94 -9.51
CA GLY A 79 12.17 -4.92 -9.08
C GLY A 79 12.38 -4.84 -7.56
N ASP A 80 11.33 -4.64 -6.76
CA ASP A 80 11.39 -4.70 -5.29
C ASP A 80 10.20 -5.54 -4.75
N PRO A 81 10.43 -6.79 -4.33
CA PRO A 81 9.39 -7.68 -3.86
C PRO A 81 8.87 -7.31 -2.46
N ALA A 82 9.47 -6.34 -1.76
CA ALA A 82 9.07 -5.93 -0.40
C ALA A 82 8.94 -7.10 0.59
N GLY A 83 9.78 -8.14 0.46
CA GLY A 83 9.76 -9.33 1.31
C GLY A 83 8.68 -10.37 0.98
N VAL A 84 7.86 -10.14 -0.05
CA VAL A 84 6.85 -11.08 -0.54
C VAL A 84 7.53 -12.19 -1.37
N PRO A 85 7.19 -13.48 -1.14
CA PRO A 85 7.71 -14.60 -1.93
C PRO A 85 7.39 -14.49 -3.42
N ALA A 86 8.37 -14.82 -4.28
CA ALA A 86 8.23 -14.76 -5.73
C ALA A 86 7.11 -15.66 -6.28
N THR A 87 6.83 -16.78 -5.59
CA THR A 87 5.73 -17.70 -5.93
C THR A 87 4.36 -17.06 -5.82
N ILE A 88 4.20 -16.06 -4.94
CA ILE A 88 2.94 -15.35 -4.68
C ILE A 88 2.80 -14.12 -5.57
N LEU A 89 3.92 -13.42 -5.86
CA LEU A 89 3.91 -12.16 -6.63
C LEU A 89 3.22 -12.26 -8.00
N SER A 90 3.30 -13.41 -8.66
CA SER A 90 2.66 -13.61 -9.97
C SER A 90 1.14 -13.75 -9.91
N GLN A 91 0.58 -14.09 -8.75
CA GLN A 91 -0.82 -14.46 -8.56
C GLN A 91 -1.67 -13.31 -7.97
N ILE A 92 -1.00 -12.30 -7.42
CA ILE A 92 -1.66 -11.23 -6.66
C ILE A 92 -1.79 -9.94 -7.46
N GLU A 93 -2.70 -9.09 -6.99
CA GLU A 93 -2.80 -7.70 -7.40
C GLU A 93 -1.81 -6.85 -6.59
N ALA A 94 -0.69 -6.44 -7.20
CA ALA A 94 0.37 -5.71 -6.50
C ALA A 94 -0.10 -4.33 -5.96
N SER A 95 -1.04 -3.68 -6.66
CA SER A 95 -1.68 -2.43 -6.24
C SER A 95 -2.46 -2.56 -4.93
N ALA A 96 -2.94 -3.76 -4.60
CA ALA A 96 -3.65 -4.05 -3.36
C ALA A 96 -2.73 -4.05 -2.14
N GLY A 97 -1.47 -4.44 -2.35
CA GLY A 97 -0.53 -4.78 -1.30
C GLY A 97 -0.78 -6.16 -0.66
N VAL A 98 0.09 -6.51 0.27
CA VAL A 98 0.07 -7.77 1.03
C VAL A 98 0.15 -7.46 2.51
N VAL A 99 -0.66 -8.16 3.31
CA VAL A 99 -0.65 -8.03 4.77
C VAL A 99 -0.05 -9.29 5.38
N ALA A 100 1.08 -9.14 6.10
CA ALA A 100 1.68 -10.21 6.88
C ALA A 100 1.01 -10.30 8.24
N LEU A 101 0.12 -11.29 8.41
CA LEU A 101 -0.63 -11.51 9.64
C LEU A 101 0.27 -12.07 10.74
N ASP A 102 1.22 -12.93 10.39
CA ASP A 102 2.28 -13.43 11.27
C ASP A 102 3.57 -13.69 10.46
N ARG A 103 4.32 -14.78 10.70
CA ARG A 103 5.55 -15.14 9.96
C ARG A 103 5.30 -16.11 8.80
N GLU A 104 4.15 -16.76 8.79
CA GLU A 104 3.79 -17.83 7.87
C GLU A 104 2.46 -17.56 7.15
N HIS A 105 1.69 -16.54 7.53
CA HIS A 105 0.40 -16.23 6.93
C HIS A 105 0.38 -14.85 6.29
N LEU A 106 0.11 -14.84 4.99
CA LEU A 106 -0.09 -13.63 4.18
C LEU A 106 -1.54 -13.50 3.76
N LEU A 107 -2.16 -12.36 4.03
CA LEU A 107 -3.41 -11.96 3.40
C LEU A 107 -3.08 -11.20 2.10
N VAL A 108 -3.58 -11.71 0.99
CA VAL A 108 -3.33 -11.18 -0.35
C VAL A 108 -4.62 -11.04 -1.14
N GLN A 109 -4.67 -10.08 -2.07
CA GLN A 109 -5.73 -10.00 -3.06
C GLN A 109 -5.31 -10.78 -4.33
N HIS A 110 -5.90 -11.94 -4.54
CA HIS A 110 -5.76 -12.71 -5.76
C HIS A 110 -6.52 -12.05 -6.91
N ARG A 111 -5.95 -12.06 -8.12
CA ARG A 111 -6.53 -11.37 -9.28
C ARG A 111 -7.90 -11.90 -9.72
N GLU A 112 -8.16 -13.19 -9.48
CA GLU A 112 -9.36 -13.87 -9.97
C GLU A 112 -10.36 -14.21 -8.87
N ILE A 113 -9.87 -14.39 -7.64
CA ILE A 113 -10.61 -15.01 -6.53
C ILE A 113 -10.93 -13.97 -5.44
N GLY A 114 -10.18 -12.86 -5.41
CA GLY A 114 -10.28 -11.83 -4.39
C GLY A 114 -9.38 -12.12 -3.19
N TRP A 115 -9.78 -11.69 -1.99
CA TRP A 115 -8.91 -11.74 -0.82
C TRP A 115 -8.77 -13.17 -0.26
N GLN A 116 -7.53 -13.62 -0.06
CA GLN A 116 -7.22 -14.95 0.46
C GLN A 116 -6.05 -14.92 1.45
N ILE A 117 -6.03 -15.90 2.37
CA ILE A 117 -4.89 -16.13 3.24
C ILE A 117 -4.06 -17.29 2.67
N ILE A 118 -2.78 -17.04 2.46
CA ILE A 118 -1.81 -18.03 2.00
C ILE A 118 -0.86 -18.34 3.14
N ALA A 119 -0.74 -19.62 3.48
CA ALA A 119 0.28 -20.11 4.40
C ALA A 119 1.62 -20.27 3.64
N THR A 120 2.52 -19.30 3.76
CA THR A 120 3.85 -19.31 3.16
C THR A 120 4.80 -18.44 3.98
N PRO A 121 6.04 -18.89 4.26
CA PRO A 121 7.03 -18.08 4.94
C PRO A 121 7.41 -16.84 4.11
N HIS A 122 7.60 -15.71 4.78
CA HIS A 122 7.92 -14.44 4.11
C HIS A 122 8.94 -13.61 4.89
N ALA A 123 9.49 -12.58 4.24
CA ALA A 123 10.49 -11.67 4.79
C ALA A 123 9.96 -10.23 4.95
N ILE A 124 8.63 -10.05 4.92
CA ILE A 124 7.99 -8.75 5.19
C ILE A 124 8.31 -8.35 6.63
N VAL A 125 8.88 -7.15 6.80
CA VAL A 125 9.31 -6.61 8.09
C VAL A 125 8.75 -5.22 8.32
N HIS A 126 8.65 -4.86 9.60
CA HIS A 126 8.33 -3.52 10.04
C HIS A 126 9.49 -2.56 9.78
N GLN A 127 9.16 -1.40 9.23
CA GLN A 127 10.11 -0.32 9.00
C GLN A 127 9.87 0.81 10.00
N ASP A 128 10.93 1.53 10.37
CA ASP A 128 10.83 2.70 11.22
C ASP A 128 10.23 3.89 10.45
N LEU A 129 9.16 4.47 11.00
CA LEU A 129 8.44 5.58 10.38
C LEU A 129 9.29 6.83 10.18
N ASN A 130 10.15 7.17 11.16
CA ASN A 130 10.98 8.38 11.08
C ASN A 130 12.07 8.22 10.04
N PHE A 131 12.65 7.03 9.96
CA PHE A 131 13.61 6.66 8.92
C PHE A 131 12.98 6.75 7.53
N ALA A 132 11.83 6.10 7.31
CA ALA A 132 11.11 6.14 6.04
C ALA A 132 10.71 7.57 5.64
N LYS A 133 10.28 8.39 6.62
CA LYS A 133 9.95 9.81 6.38
C LYS A 133 11.15 10.63 5.94
N THR A 134 12.31 10.39 6.55
CA THR A 134 13.57 11.08 6.20
C THR A 134 14.02 10.69 4.80
N GLN A 135 13.90 9.40 4.44
CA GLN A 135 14.18 8.91 3.09
C GLN A 135 13.25 9.55 2.06
N LEU A 136 11.94 9.51 2.28
CA LEU A 136 10.97 10.11 1.36
C LEU A 136 11.23 11.61 1.15
N THR A 137 11.49 12.35 2.22
CA THR A 137 11.78 13.80 2.12
C THR A 137 13.02 14.06 1.26
N SER A 138 14.05 13.23 1.42
CA SER A 138 15.27 13.31 0.62
C SER A 138 15.01 12.95 -0.84
N ALA A 139 14.22 11.90 -1.11
CA ALA A 139 13.84 11.47 -2.44
C ALA A 139 13.00 12.53 -3.18
N ILE A 140 12.07 13.20 -2.49
CA ILE A 140 11.28 14.31 -3.03
C ILE A 140 12.21 15.45 -3.47
N ALA A 141 13.16 15.84 -2.62
CA ALA A 141 14.10 16.92 -2.96
C ALA A 141 14.96 16.57 -4.18
N LEU A 142 15.46 15.33 -4.26
CA LEU A 142 16.23 14.85 -5.42
C LEU A 142 15.38 14.80 -6.69
N ALA A 143 14.16 14.28 -6.61
CA ALA A 143 13.26 14.19 -7.75
C ALA A 143 12.85 15.57 -8.24
N ALA A 144 12.49 16.49 -7.34
CA ALA A 144 12.15 17.86 -7.70
C ALA A 144 13.31 18.60 -8.38
N ASN A 145 14.53 18.46 -7.85
CA ASN A 145 15.73 19.05 -8.47
C ASN A 145 15.94 18.49 -9.88
N PHE A 146 15.92 17.17 -10.06
CA PHE A 146 16.09 16.54 -11.36
C PHE A 146 15.02 16.96 -12.37
N LEU A 147 13.75 16.94 -11.96
CA LEU A 147 12.62 17.29 -12.82
C LEU A 147 12.63 18.78 -13.18
N SER A 148 13.06 19.68 -12.29
CA SER A 148 13.17 21.11 -12.61
C SER A 148 14.26 21.43 -13.62
N GLN A 149 15.31 20.61 -13.66
CA GLN A 149 16.43 20.74 -14.61
C GLN A 149 16.14 20.05 -15.94
N SER A 150 15.17 19.13 -15.94
CA SER A 150 14.76 18.39 -17.12
C SER A 150 13.62 19.14 -17.78
N ASP A 151 13.81 19.59 -19.03
CA ASP A 151 12.77 20.28 -19.82
C ASP A 151 11.70 19.28 -20.28
N LEU A 152 10.87 18.83 -19.32
CA LEU A 152 9.86 17.79 -19.48
C LEU A 152 8.48 18.44 -19.62
N VAL A 153 7.82 18.25 -20.76
CA VAL A 153 6.47 18.77 -21.03
C VAL A 153 5.46 17.64 -20.92
N GLY A 154 4.82 17.46 -19.77
CA GLY A 154 3.85 16.38 -19.53
C GLY A 154 2.39 16.84 -19.46
N ASP A 155 1.46 15.93 -19.70
CA ASP A 155 0.03 16.14 -19.47
C ASP A 155 -0.32 15.88 -18.00
N HIS A 156 -0.53 16.96 -17.25
CA HIS A 156 -0.86 16.89 -15.82
C HIS A 156 -2.36 16.70 -15.54
N SER A 157 -3.21 16.59 -16.56
CA SER A 157 -4.67 16.51 -16.37
C SER A 157 -5.09 15.28 -15.58
N LYS A 158 -4.57 14.10 -15.92
CA LYS A 158 -4.86 12.83 -15.23
C LYS A 158 -4.35 12.80 -13.79
N ILE A 159 -3.19 13.40 -13.54
CA ILE A 159 -2.61 13.52 -12.20
C ILE A 159 -3.50 14.44 -11.35
N SER A 160 -3.89 15.58 -11.90
CA SER A 160 -4.75 16.55 -11.22
C SER A 160 -6.12 15.96 -10.90
N GLU A 161 -6.73 15.23 -11.84
CA GLU A 161 -7.99 14.52 -11.62
C GLU A 161 -7.85 13.48 -10.51
N SER A 162 -6.76 12.71 -10.50
CA SER A 162 -6.48 11.71 -9.46
C SER A 162 -6.30 12.35 -8.09
N LEU A 163 -5.60 13.48 -8.00
CA LEU A 163 -5.44 14.27 -6.77
C LEU A 163 -6.75 14.91 -6.31
N GLN A 164 -7.63 15.33 -7.23
CA GLN A 164 -8.94 15.88 -6.86
C GLN A 164 -9.88 14.81 -6.30
N LYS A 165 -9.77 13.57 -6.79
CA LYS A 165 -10.53 12.41 -6.31
C LYS A 165 -9.94 11.78 -5.04
N PHE A 166 -8.70 12.12 -4.67
CA PHE A 166 -8.05 11.67 -3.45
C PHE A 166 -8.87 12.03 -2.20
N ARG A 167 -9.20 11.04 -1.37
CA ARG A 167 -10.02 11.23 -0.17
C ARG A 167 -9.61 10.25 0.91
N THR A 168 -8.98 10.68 2.01
CA THR A 168 -8.71 9.82 3.17
C THR A 168 -9.94 9.12 3.72
N LEU A 169 -10.09 7.83 3.40
CA LEU A 169 -11.24 7.00 3.72
C LEU A 169 -10.81 5.82 4.61
N HIS A 170 -11.71 5.44 5.51
CA HIS A 170 -11.59 4.28 6.41
C HIS A 170 -10.33 4.26 7.27
N LEU A 171 -9.81 5.41 7.71
CA LEU A 171 -8.74 5.42 8.70
C LEU A 171 -9.30 5.18 10.12
N PRO A 172 -8.59 4.42 10.98
CA PRO A 172 -8.94 4.31 12.40
C PRO A 172 -9.00 5.68 13.10
N PRO A 173 -9.96 5.93 14.00
CA PRO A 173 -10.14 7.23 14.64
C PRO A 173 -9.01 7.61 15.62
N ASN A 174 -8.20 6.64 16.06
CA ASN A 174 -7.12 6.83 17.03
C ASN A 174 -5.80 7.31 16.40
N LEU A 175 -5.74 7.50 15.09
CA LEU A 175 -4.53 7.97 14.42
C LEU A 175 -4.22 9.41 14.81
N ASN A 176 -2.97 9.67 15.21
CA ASN A 176 -2.54 11.03 15.45
C ASN A 176 -2.44 11.81 14.13
N GLN A 177 -2.66 13.12 14.19
CA GLN A 177 -2.70 13.98 13.00
C GLN A 177 -1.41 13.91 12.18
N LYS A 178 -0.23 13.89 12.84
CA LYS A 178 1.07 13.81 12.14
C LYS A 178 1.24 12.52 11.35
N HIS A 179 0.66 11.43 11.83
CA HIS A 179 0.67 10.12 11.19
C HIS A 179 -0.21 10.14 9.95
N VAL A 180 -1.43 10.68 10.08
CA VAL A 180 -2.35 10.88 8.95
C VAL A 180 -1.71 11.75 7.87
N GLU A 181 -1.14 12.90 8.25
CA GLU A 181 -0.45 13.80 7.33
C GLU A 181 0.72 13.12 6.59
N SER A 182 1.46 12.23 7.27
CA SER A 182 2.58 11.51 6.67
C SER A 182 2.09 10.46 5.66
N LEU A 183 1.03 9.72 5.99
CA LEU A 183 0.39 8.77 5.07
C LEU A 183 -0.22 9.49 3.85
N GLU A 184 -0.90 10.63 4.07
CA GLU A 184 -1.48 11.43 3.00
C GLU A 184 -0.42 11.98 2.06
N LEU A 185 0.69 12.49 2.60
CA LEU A 185 1.82 12.94 1.81
C LEU A 185 2.37 11.81 0.95
N ALA A 186 2.64 10.65 1.54
CA ALA A 186 3.15 9.48 0.83
C ALA A 186 2.23 9.07 -0.34
N ALA A 187 0.92 8.99 -0.07
CA ALA A 187 -0.07 8.60 -1.07
C ALA A 187 -0.21 9.63 -2.20
N ARG A 188 -0.21 10.94 -1.88
CA ARG A 188 -0.25 12.00 -2.90
C ARG A 188 1.00 12.01 -3.78
N VAL A 189 2.18 11.85 -3.18
CA VAL A 189 3.44 11.78 -3.93
C VAL A 189 3.48 10.51 -4.77
N HIS A 190 2.97 9.38 -4.28
CA HIS A 190 2.82 8.16 -5.05
C HIS A 190 1.92 8.34 -6.28
N ILE A 191 0.76 9.01 -6.15
CA ILE A 191 -0.11 9.36 -7.28
C ILE A 191 0.63 10.20 -8.33
N VAL A 192 1.38 11.21 -7.88
CA VAL A 192 2.15 12.07 -8.79
C VAL A 192 3.26 11.27 -9.49
N ALA A 193 4.01 10.45 -8.74
CA ALA A 193 5.10 9.66 -9.27
C ALA A 193 4.64 8.62 -10.29
N THR A 194 3.60 7.84 -9.97
CA THR A 194 3.03 6.82 -10.86
C THR A 194 2.41 7.43 -12.11
N GLY A 195 1.66 8.53 -11.97
CA GLY A 195 1.11 9.26 -13.10
C GLY A 195 2.20 9.83 -14.01
N ALA A 196 3.27 10.38 -13.43
CA ALA A 196 4.41 10.88 -14.19
C ALA A 196 5.17 9.75 -14.90
N ILE A 197 5.36 8.58 -14.28
CA ILE A 197 6.00 7.42 -14.91
C ILE A 197 5.20 6.96 -16.14
N ALA A 198 3.88 6.94 -16.04
CA ALA A 198 2.99 6.54 -17.12
C ALA A 198 2.94 7.54 -18.28
N ASP A 199 3.23 8.82 -18.02
CA ASP A 199 3.33 9.85 -19.04
C ASP A 199 4.67 9.74 -19.78
N SER A 200 4.63 9.17 -20.98
CA SER A 200 5.79 8.98 -21.87
C SER A 200 5.86 10.00 -23.01
N GLU A 201 4.89 10.92 -23.13
CA GLU A 201 4.79 11.84 -24.27
C GLU A 201 5.74 13.05 -24.14
N ALA A 202 6.35 13.21 -22.98
CA ALA A 202 7.02 14.43 -22.53
C ALA A 202 8.52 14.58 -22.86
N VAL A 203 9.17 13.61 -23.53
CA VAL A 203 10.64 13.53 -23.52
C VAL A 203 11.28 13.49 -24.91
N ALA A 204 12.17 14.46 -25.18
CA ALA A 204 12.89 14.62 -26.44
C ALA A 204 14.03 13.59 -26.65
N SER A 205 14.53 12.93 -25.59
CA SER A 205 15.59 11.92 -25.70
C SER A 205 15.36 10.65 -24.85
N PRO A 206 15.61 9.44 -25.38
CA PRO A 206 15.43 8.18 -24.64
C PRO A 206 16.31 8.03 -23.38
N SER A 207 17.47 8.68 -23.34
CA SER A 207 18.39 8.63 -22.19
C SER A 207 17.86 9.45 -21.01
N GLN A 208 17.33 10.65 -21.28
CA GLN A 208 16.67 11.47 -20.26
C GLN A 208 15.40 10.81 -19.75
N ASP A 209 14.63 10.14 -20.62
CA ASP A 209 13.42 9.44 -20.20
C ASP A 209 13.75 8.27 -19.25
N ARG A 210 14.79 7.49 -19.55
CA ARG A 210 15.27 6.43 -18.64
C ARG A 210 15.69 6.97 -17.28
N MET A 211 16.42 8.09 -17.24
CA MET A 211 16.83 8.71 -15.97
C MET A 211 15.62 9.25 -15.20
N ARG A 212 14.68 9.89 -15.88
CA ARG A 212 13.41 10.35 -15.30
C ARG A 212 12.63 9.20 -14.66
N VAL A 213 12.40 8.12 -15.41
CA VAL A 213 11.69 6.94 -14.91
C VAL A 213 12.43 6.33 -13.72
N GLN A 214 13.76 6.26 -13.75
CA GLN A 214 14.54 5.74 -12.63
C GLN A 214 14.38 6.59 -11.36
N VAL A 215 14.47 7.92 -11.48
CA VAL A 215 14.28 8.85 -10.35
C VAL A 215 12.88 8.73 -9.79
N LEU A 216 11.86 8.68 -10.65
CA LEU A 216 10.46 8.53 -10.22
C LEU A 216 10.17 7.16 -9.59
N ARG A 217 10.79 6.07 -10.07
CA ARG A 217 10.67 4.75 -9.44
C ARG A 217 11.31 4.68 -8.05
N ASN A 218 12.44 5.36 -7.87
CA ASN A 218 13.05 5.49 -6.53
C ASN A 218 12.10 6.27 -5.60
N LEU A 219 11.50 7.36 -6.08
CA LEU A 219 10.51 8.12 -5.33
C LEU A 219 9.28 7.26 -4.98
N GLU A 220 8.75 6.51 -5.95
CA GLU A 220 7.64 5.58 -5.75
C GLU A 220 7.95 4.55 -4.66
N ARG A 221 9.13 3.92 -4.71
CA ARG A 221 9.58 2.96 -3.69
C ARG A 221 9.59 3.60 -2.30
N ASP A 222 10.17 4.78 -2.16
CA ASP A 222 10.30 5.44 -0.87
C ASP A 222 8.93 5.92 -0.33
N CYS A 223 7.97 6.26 -1.21
CA CYS A 223 6.57 6.48 -0.81
C CYS A 223 5.93 5.21 -0.23
N LEU A 224 6.11 4.08 -0.91
CA LEU A 224 5.54 2.81 -0.48
C LEU A 224 6.19 2.33 0.83
N GLN A 225 7.48 2.55 1.02
CA GLN A 225 8.15 2.29 2.29
C GLN A 225 7.56 3.13 3.43
N LEU A 226 7.25 4.41 3.20
CA LEU A 226 6.58 5.22 4.22
C LEU A 226 5.16 4.71 4.52
N LEU A 227 4.42 4.27 3.50
CA LEU A 227 3.10 3.66 3.69
C LEU A 227 3.17 2.33 4.47
N GLN A 228 4.18 1.49 4.21
CA GLN A 228 4.45 0.26 4.96
C GLN A 228 4.79 0.57 6.42
N ALA A 229 5.72 1.50 6.65
CA ALA A 229 6.11 1.91 8.00
C ALA A 229 4.94 2.52 8.78
N GLY A 230 4.07 3.25 8.09
CA GLY A 230 2.88 3.86 8.66
C GLY A 230 1.73 2.88 8.94
N ALA A 231 1.83 1.60 8.57
CA ALA A 231 0.79 0.60 8.86
C ALA A 231 0.75 0.18 10.34
N ILE A 232 1.73 0.59 11.14
CA ILE A 232 1.75 0.42 12.59
C ILE A 232 1.59 1.79 13.25
N CYS A 233 0.57 1.93 14.10
CA CYS A 233 0.33 3.12 14.91
C CYS A 233 0.53 2.74 16.35
#